data_AF-A0A3D3CKZ4-F1
#
_entry.id   AF-A0A3D3CKZ4-F1
#
_cell.length_a   1.000
_cell.length_b   1.000
_cell.length_c   1.000
_cell.angle_alpha   90.00
_cell.angle_beta   90.00
_cell.angle_gamma   90.00
#
_symmetry.space_group_name_H-M   'P 1'
#
loop_
_entity.id
_entity.type
_entity.pdbx_description
1 polymer ?
#
loop_
_entity_poly.entity_id
_entity_poly.type
_entity_poly.pdbx_seq_one_letter_code
_entity_poly.pdbx_strand_id
1 'polypeptide(L)' 'LLGMVTSPMLYWSSYHLKLRAGVMVTGSHNPKDMNGLKLAFDGATLYGADIQELLRMITSDESQAAER' A
#
# COMPACT_ATOMS: atom_id res chain seq x y z
N LEU A 1 -11.08 7.19 4.58
CA LEU A 1 -10.72 6.05 3.69
C LEU A 1 -11.47 6.20 2.37
N LEU A 2 -10.86 5.87 1.23
CA LEU A 2 -11.45 6.09 -0.11
C LEU A 2 -12.59 5.12 -0.48
N GLY A 3 -12.76 4.02 0.25
CA GLY A 3 -13.80 3.03 -0.04
C GLY A 3 -13.46 2.12 -1.23
N MET A 4 -14.49 1.63 -1.92
CA MET A 4 -14.34 0.78 -3.11
C MET A 4 -14.07 1.64 -4.34
N VAL A 5 -12.82 1.63 -4.80
CA VAL A 5 -12.35 2.44 -5.92
C VAL A 5 -11.43 1.62 -6.83
N THR A 6 -11.10 2.14 -8.00
CA THR A 6 -10.09 1.52 -8.86
C THR A 6 -8.67 1.83 -8.36
N SER A 7 -7.67 0.99 -8.69
CA SER A 7 -6.28 1.27 -8.27
C SER A 7 -5.77 2.66 -8.70
N PRO A 8 -6.06 3.18 -9.91
CA PRO A 8 -5.66 4.53 -10.29
C PRO A 8 -6.26 5.64 -9.42
N MET A 9 -7.47 5.46 -8.87
CA MET A 9 -8.08 6.46 -7.98
C MET A 9 -7.30 6.58 -6.66
N LEU A 10 -6.70 5.51 -6.15
CA LEU A 10 -5.80 5.60 -5.01
C LEU A 10 -4.59 6.48 -5.35
N TYR A 11 -3.89 6.20 -6.45
CA TYR A 11 -2.70 6.96 -6.83
C TYR A 11 -3.01 8.43 -7.10
N TRP A 12 -4.12 8.70 -7.81
CA TRP A 12 -4.59 10.07 -8.02
C TRP A 12 -4.90 10.77 -6.70
N SER A 13 -5.61 10.12 -5.79
CA SER A 13 -5.97 10.69 -4.49
C SER A 13 -4.74 10.95 -3.63
N SER A 14 -3.79 10.02 -3.58
CA SER A 14 -2.53 10.19 -2.84
C SER A 14 -1.75 11.41 -3.36
N TYR A 15 -1.67 11.58 -4.68
CA TYR A 15 -1.04 12.76 -5.29
C TYR A 15 -1.81 14.06 -5.00
N HIS A 16 -3.12 14.07 -5.27
CA HIS A 16 -3.96 15.28 -5.17
C HIS A 16 -4.11 15.78 -3.73
N LEU A 17 -4.28 14.87 -2.78
CA LEU A 17 -4.44 15.18 -1.36
C LEU A 17 -3.08 15.30 -0.63
N LYS A 18 -1.96 15.20 -1.35
CA LYS A 18 -0.59 15.27 -0.80
C LYS A 18 -0.36 14.28 0.35
N LEU A 19 -0.90 13.07 0.20
CA LEU A 19 -0.74 12.01 1.18
C LEU A 19 0.61 11.32 0.97
N ARG A 20 1.30 11.05 2.07
CA ARG A 20 2.59 10.34 2.04
C ARG A 20 2.45 8.86 1.76
N ALA A 21 1.31 8.25 2.07
CA ALA A 21 1.12 6.80 1.95
C ALA A 21 -0.23 6.45 1.32
N GLY A 22 -0.28 5.32 0.64
CA GLY A 22 -1.49 4.75 0.06
C GLY A 22 -1.42 3.22 0.04
N VAL A 23 -2.54 2.57 0.35
CA VAL A 23 -2.68 1.11 0.31
C VAL A 23 -3.91 0.76 -0.51
N MET A 24 -3.72 -0.06 -1.55
CA MET A 24 -4.81 -0.66 -2.32
C MET A 24 -4.94 -2.12 -1.95
N VAL A 25 -6.09 -2.52 -1.41
CA VAL A 25 -6.46 -3.93 -1.28
C VAL A 25 -7.06 -4.38 -2.60
N THR A 26 -6.35 -5.23 -3.35
CA THR A 26 -6.80 -5.68 -4.69
C THR A 26 -6.14 -6.98 -5.13
N GLY A 27 -6.93 -7.89 -5.72
CA GLY A 27 -6.44 -9.05 -6.48
C GLY A 27 -6.04 -8.71 -7.93
N SER A 28 -6.14 -7.44 -8.34
CA SER A 28 -5.97 -6.99 -9.73
C SER A 28 -6.88 -7.71 -10.72
N HIS A 29 -6.37 -8.70 -11.44
CA HIS A 29 -7.11 -9.52 -12.41
C HIS A 29 -7.14 -11.00 -12.01
N ASN A 30 -6.63 -11.32 -10.82
CA ASN A 30 -6.54 -12.67 -10.31
C ASN A 30 -7.94 -13.22 -9.98
N PRO A 31 -8.06 -14.55 -9.88
CA PRO A 31 -9.27 -15.21 -9.39
C PRO A 31 -9.87 -14.59 -8.13
N LYS A 32 -11.18 -14.77 -7.94
CA LYS A 32 -11.99 -14.11 -6.88
C LYS A 32 -11.52 -14.39 -5.45
N ASP A 33 -10.82 -15.50 -5.25
CA ASP A 33 -10.28 -15.96 -3.98
C ASP A 33 -8.88 -15.40 -3.69
N MET A 34 -8.29 -14.67 -4.64
CA MET A 34 -7.01 -14.01 -4.49
C MET A 34 -7.17 -12.53 -4.17
N ASN A 35 -6.36 -12.04 -3.24
CA ASN A 35 -6.23 -10.62 -2.93
C ASN A 35 -4.76 -10.27 -2.68
N GLY A 36 -4.47 -8.99 -2.54
CA GLY A 36 -3.13 -8.50 -2.33
C GLY A 36 -3.12 -7.02 -1.97
N LEU A 37 -1.92 -6.49 -1.80
CA LEU A 37 -1.69 -5.09 -1.49
C LEU A 37 -0.84 -4.45 -2.59
N LYS A 38 -1.26 -3.29 -3.09
CA LYS A 38 -0.35 -2.35 -3.76
C LYS A 38 -0.05 -1.23 -2.77
N LEU A 39 1.23 -1.00 -2.49
CA LEU A 39 1.69 -0.05 -1.49
C LEU A 39 2.40 1.10 -2.17
N ALA A 40 2.05 2.32 -1.77
CA ALA A 40 2.76 3.54 -2.17
C ALA A 40 3.19 4.31 -0.92
N PHE A 41 4.43 4.79 -0.91
CA PHE A 41 4.99 5.63 0.14
C PHE A 41 5.90 6.68 -0.49
N ASP A 42 5.79 7.91 0.00
CA ASP A 42 6.59 9.07 -0.39
C ASP A 42 6.64 9.32 -1.92
N GLY A 43 5.49 9.14 -2.57
CA GLY A 43 5.35 9.34 -4.02
C GLY A 43 5.86 8.20 -4.90
N ALA A 44 6.40 7.12 -4.32
CA ALA A 44 6.85 5.94 -5.02
C ALA A 44 5.97 4.71 -4.72
N THR A 45 5.88 3.80 -5.69
CA THR A 45 5.36 2.44 -5.44
C THR A 45 6.46 1.62 -4.82
N LEU A 46 6.16 0.82 -3.78
CA LEU A 46 7.14 -0.10 -3.20
C LEU A 46 7.28 -1.33 -4.08
N TYR A 47 8.52 -1.77 -4.32
CA TYR A 47 8.81 -2.97 -5.12
C TYR A 47 10.13 -3.62 -4.69
N GLY A 48 10.33 -4.88 -5.07
CA GLY A 48 11.60 -5.58 -4.87
C GLY A 48 12.06 -5.58 -3.41
N ALA A 49 13.19 -4.92 -3.13
CA ALA A 49 13.79 -4.84 -1.80
C ALA A 49 12.89 -4.14 -0.77
N ASP A 50 12.08 -3.15 -1.18
CA ASP A 50 11.17 -2.44 -0.27
C ASP A 50 10.15 -3.39 0.38
N ILE A 51 9.66 -4.36 -0.39
CA ILE A 51 8.70 -5.36 0.09
C ILE A 51 9.37 -6.31 1.09
N GLN A 52 10.63 -6.68 0.84
CA GLN A 52 11.39 -7.54 1.75
C GLN A 52 11.73 -6.81 3.05
N GLU A 53 12.01 -5.52 2.98
CA GLU A 53 12.25 -4.70 4.16
C GLU A 53 11.01 -4.59 5.04
N LEU A 54 9.82 -4.40 4.45
CA LEU A 54 8.56 -4.47 5.18
C LEU A 54 8.37 -5.82 5.88
N LEU A 55 8.67 -6.92 5.18
CA LEU A 55 8.62 -8.25 5.79
C LEU A 55 9.58 -8.37 6.98
N ARG A 56 10.82 -7.91 6.83
CA ARG A 56 11.84 -7.91 7.90
C ARG A 56 11.38 -7.13 9.12
N MET A 57 10.84 -5.93 8.92
CA MET A 57 10.31 -5.10 10.01
C MET A 57 9.20 -5.82 10.78
N ILE A 58 8.28 -6.48 10.07
CA ILE A 58 7.17 -7.24 10.67
C ILE A 58 7.69 -8.44 11.45
N THR A 59 8.61 -9.23 10.87
CA THR A 59 9.10 -10.47 11.50
C THR A 59 10.07 -10.21 12.66
N SER A 60 10.68 -9.03 12.71
CA SER A 60 11.58 -8.61 13.79
C SER A 60 10.87 -7.80 14.88
N ASP A 61 9.55 -7.63 14.79
CA ASP A 61 8.73 -6.80 15.68
C ASP A 61 9.25 -5.34 15.79
N GLU A 62 9.83 -4.82 14.70
CA GLU A 62 10.33 -3.44 14.61
C GLU A 62 9.24 -2.45 14.17
N SER A 63 7.97 -2.84 14.31
CA SER A 63 6.86 -1.95 13.97
C SER A 63 6.64 -0.93 15.08
N GLN A 64 6.44 0.33 14.68
CA GLN A 64 6.01 1.38 15.61
C GLN A 64 4.52 1.66 15.37
N ALA A 65 3.78 1.92 16.45
CA ALA A 65 2.42 2.42 16.33
C ALA A 65 2.47 3.78 15.62
N ALA A 66 1.72 3.92 14.52
CA ALA A 66 1.58 5.21 13.86
C ALA A 66 0.87 6.20 14.80
N GLU A 67 1.48 7.35 15.05
CA GLU A 67 0.81 8.47 15.71
C GLU A 67 -0.34 8.96 14.81
N ARG A 68 -1.50 9.22 15.41
CA ARG A 68 -2.75 9.55 14.70
C ARG A 68 -2.74 10.95 14.09
#